data_AF-A0A268FIP4-F1
#
_entry.id   AF-A0A268FIP4-F1
#
_cell.length_a   1.000
_cell.length_b   1.000
_cell.length_c   1.000
_cell.angle_alpha   90.00
_cell.angle_beta   90.00
_cell.angle_gamma   90.00
#
_symmetry.space_group_name_H-M   'P 1'
#
loop_
_entity.id
_entity.type
_entity.pdbx_description
1 polymer ?
#
loop_
_entity_poly.entity_id
_entity_poly.type
_entity_poly.pdbx_seq_one_letter_code
_entity_poly.pdbx_strand_id
1 'polypeptide(L)'
;MFTIREMNRSDIASIRKIAVVTWKNTYSEIILEEIQAKVLNDAYSDVEMEKRLNSSLTLVAENNDKITGYAFFQESTLSLMVYKGNPNLSFYEKEGFRVIKENAGDFYGIQ
;
A
#
# COMPACT_ATOMS: atom_id res chain seq x y z
N MET A 1 9.69 7.72 18.85
CA MET A 1 9.23 6.39 19.32
C MET A 1 8.13 5.97 18.37
N PHE A 2 8.10 4.72 17.91
CA PHE A 2 7.02 4.27 17.03
C PHE A 2 5.89 3.63 17.85
N THR A 3 4.66 4.06 17.57
CA THR A 3 3.44 3.43 18.08
C THR A 3 2.70 2.81 16.90
N ILE A 4 2.30 1.55 17.04
CA ILE A 4 1.40 0.89 16.10
C ILE A 4 0.01 0.90 16.71
N ARG A 5 -0.97 1.43 15.97
CA ARG A 5 -2.38 1.49 16.39
C ARG A 5 -3.31 1.34 15.20
N GLU A 6 -4.58 1.08 15.47
CA GLU A 6 -5.62 1.17 14.45
C GLU A 6 -5.73 2.60 13.90
N MET A 7 -6.04 2.70 12.61
CA MET A 7 -6.33 3.98 11.99
C MET A 7 -7.59 4.61 12.58
N ASN A 8 -7.64 5.93 12.54
CA ASN A 8 -8.86 6.70 12.70
C ASN A 8 -9.13 7.53 11.45
N ARG A 9 -10.30 8.17 11.39
CA ARG A 9 -10.72 9.01 10.26
C ARG A 9 -9.75 10.15 9.96
N SER A 10 -9.10 10.75 10.96
CA SER A 10 -8.16 11.84 10.76
C SER A 10 -6.83 11.41 10.13
N ASP A 11 -6.50 10.12 10.17
CA ASP A 11 -5.29 9.58 9.55
C ASP A 11 -5.40 9.44 8.01
N ILE A 12 -6.62 9.45 7.45
CA ILE A 12 -6.88 9.19 6.02
C ILE A 12 -6.06 10.13 5.12
N ALA A 13 -6.01 11.43 5.47
CA ALA A 13 -5.25 12.41 4.70
C ALA A 13 -3.73 12.12 4.70
N SER A 14 -3.19 11.63 5.82
CA SER A 14 -1.78 11.26 5.93
C SER A 14 -1.47 9.98 5.15
N ILE A 15 -2.36 8.98 5.23
CA ILE A 15 -2.25 7.74 4.46
C ILE A 15 -2.22 8.02 2.96
N ARG A 16 -3.13 8.87 2.46
CA ARG A 16 -3.16 9.29 1.04
C ARG A 16 -1.84 9.93 0.61
N LYS A 17 -1.28 10.81 1.43
CA LYS A 17 0.02 11.45 1.14
C LYS A 17 1.15 10.42 1.06
N ILE A 18 1.19 9.47 2.00
CA ILE A 18 2.19 8.40 1.99
C ILE A 18 2.02 7.52 0.75
N ALA A 19 0.78 7.17 0.39
CA ALA A 19 0.49 6.38 -0.81
C ALA A 19 1.00 7.06 -2.08
N VAL A 20 0.75 8.36 -2.27
CA VAL A 20 1.27 9.13 -3.42
C VAL A 20 2.79 9.12 -3.47
N VAL A 21 3.46 9.41 -2.35
CA VAL A 21 4.94 9.48 -2.29
C VAL A 21 5.56 8.10 -2.55
N THR A 22 5.02 7.05 -1.95
CA THR A 22 5.55 5.68 -2.06
C THR A 22 5.30 5.08 -3.45
N TRP A 23 4.12 5.33 -4.05
CA TRP A 23 3.84 4.92 -5.42
C TRP A 23 4.76 5.61 -6.42
N LYS A 24 4.92 6.93 -6.32
CA LYS A 24 5.83 7.69 -7.18
C LYS A 24 7.24 7.14 -7.08
N ASN A 25 7.75 6.93 -5.87
CA ASN A 25 9.09 6.37 -5.68
C ASN A 25 9.24 4.94 -6.22
N THR A 26 8.21 4.10 -6.09
CA THR A 26 8.29 2.67 -6.47
C THR A 26 8.10 2.46 -7.97
N TYR A 27 7.26 3.26 -8.63
CA TYR A 27 6.75 2.96 -9.96
C TYR A 27 7.08 4.01 -11.03
N SER A 28 7.69 5.15 -10.71
CA SER A 28 7.95 6.21 -11.71
C SER A 28 8.85 5.81 -12.88
N GLU A 29 9.64 4.74 -12.75
CA GLU A 29 10.44 4.23 -13.87
C GLU A 29 9.64 3.38 -14.86
N ILE A 30 8.45 2.92 -14.47
CA ILE A 30 7.67 1.92 -15.24
C ILE A 30 6.21 2.30 -15.47
N ILE A 31 5.57 3.09 -14.60
CA ILE A 31 4.17 3.55 -14.73
C ILE A 31 4.14 5.06 -14.89
N LEU A 32 3.45 5.56 -15.92
CA LEU A 32 3.21 6.99 -16.14
C LEU A 32 2.46 7.64 -14.98
N GLU A 33 2.81 8.90 -14.67
CA GLU A 33 2.25 9.63 -13.53
C GLU A 33 0.72 9.75 -13.58
N GLU A 34 0.12 9.92 -14.76
CA GLU A 34 -1.33 9.97 -14.96
C GLU A 34 -2.02 8.65 -14.61
N ILE A 35 -1.38 7.52 -14.90
CA ILE A 35 -1.89 6.18 -14.58
C ILE A 35 -1.78 5.94 -13.07
N GLN A 36 -0.64 6.31 -12.46
CA GLN A 36 -0.49 6.26 -11.00
C GLN A 36 -1.56 7.11 -10.30
N ALA A 37 -1.80 8.34 -10.77
CA ALA A 37 -2.81 9.23 -10.22
C ALA A 37 -4.22 8.62 -10.31
N LYS A 38 -4.58 8.02 -11.45
CA LYS A 38 -5.86 7.33 -11.61
C LYS A 38 -6.01 6.18 -10.61
N VAL A 39 -5.01 5.31 -10.52
CA VAL A 39 -5.04 4.16 -9.60
C VAL A 39 -5.17 4.61 -8.15
N LEU A 40 -4.42 5.64 -7.75
CA LEU A 40 -4.49 6.18 -6.39
C LEU A 40 -5.83 6.86 -6.10
N ASN A 41 -6.39 7.60 -7.04
CA ASN A 41 -7.70 8.23 -6.88
C ASN A 41 -8.82 7.19 -6.69
N ASP A 42 -8.76 6.09 -7.45
CA ASP A 42 -9.74 5.01 -7.34
C ASP A 42 -9.54 4.24 -6.02
N ALA A 43 -8.32 3.75 -5.77
CA ALA A 43 -8.00 2.88 -4.64
C ALA A 43 -8.06 3.59 -3.28
N TYR A 44 -7.78 4.90 -3.23
CA TYR A 44 -7.82 5.72 -2.01
C TYR A 44 -8.96 6.74 -2.02
N SER A 45 -10.01 6.52 -2.83
CA SER A 45 -11.24 7.32 -2.82
C SER A 45 -11.87 7.40 -1.43
N ASP A 46 -12.74 8.39 -1.19
CA ASP A 46 -13.43 8.52 0.10
C ASP A 46 -14.20 7.25 0.44
N VAL A 47 -14.93 6.68 -0.53
CA VAL A 47 -15.69 5.44 -0.36
C VAL A 47 -14.78 4.26 0.07
N GLU A 48 -13.65 4.07 -0.62
CA GLU A 48 -12.74 2.97 -0.30
C GLU A 48 -12.02 3.17 1.05
N MET A 49 -11.64 4.39 1.40
CA MET A 49 -11.04 4.69 2.70
C MET A 49 -12.03 4.53 3.85
N GLU A 50 -13.28 4.94 3.66
CA GLU A 50 -14.36 4.70 4.62
C GLU A 50 -14.64 3.22 4.80
N LYS A 51 -14.68 2.46 3.72
CA LYS A 51 -14.83 1.00 3.79
C LYS A 51 -13.70 0.37 4.61
N ARG A 52 -12.44 0.76 4.37
CA ARG A 52 -11.29 0.24 5.13
C ARG A 52 -11.36 0.58 6.61
N LEU A 53 -11.72 1.82 6.95
CA LEU A 53 -11.89 2.27 8.32
C LEU A 53 -12.94 1.44 9.09
N ASN A 54 -14.04 1.07 8.43
CA ASN A 54 -15.18 0.47 9.10
C ASN A 54 -15.22 -1.07 9.03
N SER A 55 -14.49 -1.69 8.11
CA SER A 55 -14.66 -3.13 7.79
C SER A 55 -13.37 -3.94 7.69
N SER A 56 -12.21 -3.32 7.90
CA SER A 56 -10.92 -4.01 7.80
C SER A 56 -9.98 -3.60 8.92
N LEU A 57 -9.07 -4.48 9.32
CA LEU A 57 -8.00 -4.10 10.21
C LEU A 57 -7.01 -3.23 9.41
N THR A 58 -6.98 -1.94 9.74
CA THR A 58 -5.99 -1.02 9.20
C THR A 58 -5.14 -0.49 10.33
N LEU A 59 -3.84 -0.75 10.24
CA LEU A 59 -2.85 -0.27 11.21
C LEU A 59 -2.07 0.90 10.63
N VAL A 60 -1.71 1.84 11.49
CA VAL A 60 -0.80 2.95 11.18
C VAL A 60 0.41 2.92 12.10
N ALA A 61 1.56 3.28 11.55
CA ALA A 61 2.79 3.53 12.29
C ALA A 61 2.95 5.03 12.54
N GLU A 62 2.87 5.43 13.81
CA GLU A 62 2.95 6.81 14.24
C GLU A 62 4.29 7.09 14.94
N ASN A 63 4.92 8.21 14.60
CA ASN A 63 6.13 8.69 15.25
C ASN A 63 6.06 10.22 15.40
N ASN A 64 6.12 10.71 16.64
CA ASN A 64 6.00 12.12 16.98
C ASN A 64 4.75 12.78 16.33
N ASP A 65 3.58 12.22 16.60
CA ASP A 65 2.26 12.67 16.10
C ASP A 65 2.12 12.68 14.57
N LYS A 66 3.03 11.99 13.87
CA LYS A 66 3.05 11.88 12.41
C LYS A 66 2.89 10.43 11.99
N ILE A 67 1.92 10.17 11.12
CA ILE A 67 1.80 8.88 10.44
C ILE A 67 2.94 8.75 9.42
N THR A 68 3.66 7.63 9.49
CA THR A 68 4.85 7.33 8.69
C THR A 68 4.72 6.05 7.87
N GLY A 69 3.75 5.20 8.19
CA GLY A 69 3.43 3.98 7.45
C GLY A 69 2.04 3.48 7.78
N TYR A 70 1.53 2.56 6.98
CA TYR A 70 0.25 1.90 7.19
C TYR A 70 0.24 0.50 6.58
N ALA A 71 -0.68 -0.35 7.03
CA ALA A 71 -0.95 -1.65 6.45
C ALA A 71 -2.45 -1.96 6.52
N PHE A 72 -3.00 -2.50 5.43
CA PHE A 72 -4.40 -2.92 5.33
C PHE A 72 -4.47 -4.45 5.33
N PHE A 73 -5.36 -5.02 6.14
CA PHE A 73 -5.56 -6.47 6.24
C PHE A 73 -7.04 -6.79 6.01
N GLN A 74 -7.31 -7.68 5.04
CA GLN A 74 -8.68 -8.05 4.65
C GLN A 74 -9.04 -9.50 4.98
N GLU A 75 -8.06 -10.40 5.08
CA GLU A 75 -8.29 -11.85 5.20
C GLU A 75 -7.50 -12.46 6.35
N SER A 76 -7.90 -13.67 6.77
CA SER A 76 -7.20 -14.45 7.80
C SER A 76 -5.87 -15.02 7.32
N THR A 77 -5.68 -15.16 6.00
CA THR A 77 -4.42 -15.61 5.40
C THR A 77 -3.71 -14.43 4.76
N LEU A 78 -2.45 -14.22 5.13
CA LEU A 78 -1.63 -13.16 4.56
C LEU A 78 -1.10 -13.57 3.20
N SER A 79 -1.55 -12.89 2.15
CA SER A 79 -0.98 -12.93 0.82
C SER A 79 -0.86 -11.50 0.28
N LEU A 80 0.15 -11.26 -0.54
CA LEU A 80 0.35 -9.96 -1.18
C LEU A 80 0.91 -10.12 -2.59
N MET A 81 0.68 -9.11 -3.40
CA MET A 81 1.27 -9.00 -4.74
C MET A 81 2.39 -7.98 -4.68
N VAL A 82 3.58 -8.37 -5.15
CA VAL A 82 4.76 -7.51 -5.22
C VAL A 82 5.23 -7.50 -6.67
N TYR A 83 5.51 -6.32 -7.21
CA TYR A 83 6.15 -6.20 -8.51
C TYR A 83 7.53 -6.88 -8.46
N LYS A 84 7.81 -7.76 -9.43
CA LYS A 84 9.02 -8.59 -9.45
C LYS A 84 10.32 -7.77 -9.44
N GLY A 85 10.32 -6.58 -10.05
CA GLY A 85 11.46 -5.67 -10.04
C GLY A 85 11.56 -4.78 -8.80
N ASN A 86 10.68 -4.92 -7.81
CA ASN A 86 10.75 -4.12 -6.59
C ASN A 86 11.97 -4.55 -5.74
N PRO A 87 12.93 -3.64 -5.46
CA PRO A 87 14.14 -3.98 -4.70
C PRO A 87 13.84 -4.44 -3.26
N ASN A 88 12.64 -4.14 -2.75
CA ASN A 88 12.20 -4.53 -1.42
C ASN A 88 11.59 -5.94 -1.35
N LEU A 89 11.63 -6.74 -2.44
CA LEU A 89 11.13 -8.12 -2.41
C LEU A 89 11.79 -8.96 -1.29
N SER A 90 13.09 -8.75 -1.07
CA SER A 90 13.87 -9.45 -0.04
C SER A 90 13.41 -9.19 1.40
N PHE A 91 12.67 -8.11 1.64
CA PHE A 91 12.04 -7.88 2.94
C PHE A 91 11.02 -8.98 3.25
N TYR A 92 10.11 -9.25 2.32
CA TYR A 92 9.05 -10.25 2.50
C TYR A 92 9.63 -11.67 2.63
N GLU A 93 10.66 -11.99 1.85
CA GLU A 93 11.33 -13.29 1.94
C GLU A 93 11.96 -13.52 3.32
N LYS A 94 12.56 -12.48 3.93
CA LYS A 94 13.12 -12.54 5.29
C LYS A 94 12.05 -12.71 6.36
N GLU A 95 10.88 -12.11 6.17
CA GLU A 95 9.71 -12.30 7.04
C GLU A 95 9.02 -13.67 6.81
N GLY A 96 9.56 -14.52 5.93
CA GLY A 96 9.11 -15.89 5.70
C GLY A 96 8.05 -16.06 4.60
N PHE A 97 7.72 -15.00 3.85
CA PHE A 97 6.86 -15.12 2.67
C PHE A 97 7.56 -15.90 1.56
N ARG A 98 6.76 -16.61 0.75
CA ARG A 98 7.23 -17.39 -0.39
C ARG A 98 6.41 -17.06 -1.62
N VAL A 99 7.04 -17.04 -2.79
CA VAL A 99 6.35 -16.88 -4.06
C VAL A 99 5.54 -18.15 -4.34
N ILE A 100 4.21 -18.00 -4.43
CA ILE A 100 3.29 -19.10 -4.77
C ILE A 100 2.79 -19.03 -6.22
N LYS A 101 2.86 -17.84 -6.84
CA LYS A 101 2.38 -17.57 -8.20
C LYS A 101 3.04 -16.31 -8.75
N GLU A 102 3.36 -16.32 -10.04
CA GLU A 102 3.67 -15.11 -10.82
C GLU A 102 2.54 -14.85 -11.81
N ASN A 103 2.10 -13.59 -11.93
CA ASN A 103 1.11 -13.17 -12.92
C ASN A 103 1.84 -12.49 -14.09
N ALA A 104 1.71 -13.03 -15.30
CA ALA A 104 2.25 -12.44 -16.53
C ALA A 104 1.26 -11.46 -17.20
N GLY A 105 0.44 -10.77 -16.40
CA GLY A 105 -0.59 -9.86 -16.89
C GLY A 105 -0.06 -8.44 -17.09
N ASP A 106 -0.79 -7.66 -17.89
CA ASP A 106 -0.51 -6.24 -18.09
C ASP A 106 -0.58 -5.48 -16.75
N PHE A 107 0.57 -5.03 -16.26
CA PHE A 107 0.66 -4.23 -15.04
C PHE A 107 0.54 -2.75 -15.42
N TYR A 108 -0.68 -2.31 -15.70
CA TYR A 108 -1.01 -0.92 -16.03
C TYR A 108 -0.28 -0.36 -17.27
N GLY A 109 -0.12 -1.18 -18.31
CA GLY A 109 0.52 -0.83 -19.58
C GLY A 109 1.97 -1.29 -19.70
N ILE A 110 2.50 -2.04 -18.72
CA ILE A 110 3.87 -2.57 -18.72
C ILE A 110 3.85 -4.00 -19.28
N GLN A 111 4.43 -4.17 -20.47
CA GLN A 111 4.74 -5.48 -21.09
C GLN A 111 6.11 -6.00 -20.67
#